data_AF-A0A4C1W2J5-F1
#
_entry.id   AF-A0A4C1W2J5-F1
#
_cell.length_a   1.000
_cell.length_b   1.000
_cell.length_c   1.000
_cell.angle_alpha   90.00
_cell.angle_beta   90.00
_cell.angle_gamma   90.00
#
_symmetry.space_group_name_H-M   'P 1'
#
loop_
_entity.id
_entity.type
_entity.pdbx_description
1 polymer ?
#
loop_
_entity_poly.entity_id
_entity_poly.type
_entity_poly.pdbx_seq_one_letter_code
_entity_poly.pdbx_strand_id
1 'polypeptide(L)'
;MMVFKDHFYLLGHTFGVIVALEMAARLEKQGLVGTVFCVDTSPDALPIQLSALLQLSPDHGIDDQALQNSIVEHICKLLVDGYDSSEPMAVWAKELQRAVGEAKDWPSKVDAGVRQLRGRVPHSFQYARAHIEAAYARIRESLRYSAEALAAQPLSSHLVLARRALQEGEAAVLPSDLGLSRLSSAPVSVHELTAGGVDDLRLPAVINKYMRPQELEQFSKRDLRESYLLCTDKYISYFHDYAPGENEVKKN
;
A
#
# COMPACT_ATOMS: atom_id res chain seq x y z
N MET A 1 -12.09 33.56 -10.04
CA MET A 1 -10.74 33.61 -9.47
C MET A 1 -10.60 32.38 -8.58
N MET A 2 -9.84 31.38 -9.00
CA MET A 2 -9.69 30.11 -8.26
C MET A 2 -8.66 30.35 -7.16
N VAL A 3 -9.09 30.33 -5.89
CA VAL A 3 -8.18 30.43 -4.74
C VAL A 3 -7.51 29.07 -4.62
N PHE A 4 -6.27 28.95 -5.09
CA PHE A 4 -5.47 27.78 -4.73
C PHE A 4 -5.22 27.86 -3.22
N LYS A 5 -5.47 26.76 -2.49
CA LYS A 5 -4.99 26.67 -1.12
C LYS A 5 -3.47 26.83 -1.17
N ASP A 6 -2.91 27.76 -0.40
CA ASP A 6 -1.47 28.03 -0.31
C ASP A 6 -0.65 26.83 0.24
N HIS A 7 -1.31 25.72 0.58
CA HIS A 7 -0.72 24.53 1.17
C HIS A 7 -1.45 23.27 0.75
N PHE A 8 -0.70 22.29 0.28
CA PHE A 8 -1.25 20.97 -0.04
C PHE A 8 -0.90 19.94 1.04
N TYR A 9 -1.71 18.90 1.11
CA TYR A 9 -1.45 17.71 1.91
C TYR A 9 -1.47 16.49 0.98
N LEU A 10 -0.37 15.74 0.94
CA LEU A 10 -0.28 14.48 0.20
C LEU A 10 0.02 13.35 1.18
N LEU A 11 -0.64 12.22 1.00
CA LEU A 11 -0.34 11.00 1.74
C LEU A 11 0.00 9.90 0.75
N GLY A 12 1.17 9.30 0.94
CA GLY A 12 1.61 8.12 0.22
C GLY A 12 1.75 6.95 1.17
N HIS A 13 1.23 5.79 0.78
CA HIS A 13 1.44 4.52 1.48
C HIS A 13 2.14 3.53 0.55
N THR A 14 3.21 2.88 1.04
CA THR A 14 4.03 1.96 0.25
C THR A 14 4.47 2.63 -1.08
N PHE A 15 4.15 2.07 -2.25
CA PHE A 15 4.45 2.66 -3.56
C PHE A 15 3.91 4.10 -3.71
N GLY A 16 2.79 4.41 -3.04
CA GLY A 16 2.22 5.75 -3.05
C GLY A 16 3.16 6.82 -2.48
N VAL A 17 4.16 6.46 -1.66
CA VAL A 17 5.19 7.39 -1.18
C VAL A 17 5.99 7.98 -2.33
N ILE A 18 6.45 7.15 -3.26
CA ILE A 18 7.19 7.61 -4.45
C ILE A 18 6.32 8.58 -5.25
N VAL A 19 5.07 8.21 -5.48
CA VAL A 19 4.10 9.05 -6.20
C VAL A 19 3.88 10.39 -5.49
N ALA A 20 3.68 10.38 -4.17
CA ALA A 20 3.44 11.59 -3.38
C ALA A 20 4.64 12.54 -3.39
N LEU A 21 5.86 12.03 -3.28
CA LEU A 21 7.09 12.82 -3.35
C LEU A 21 7.27 13.46 -4.74
N GLU A 22 7.04 12.68 -5.80
CA GLU A 22 7.10 13.16 -7.18
C GLU A 22 6.01 14.20 -7.51
N MET A 23 4.82 14.04 -6.93
CA MET A 23 3.76 15.03 -7.02
C MET A 23 4.12 16.32 -6.27
N ALA A 24 4.67 16.20 -5.05
CA ALA A 24 5.12 17.36 -4.28
C ALA A 24 6.19 18.15 -5.03
N ALA A 25 7.18 17.48 -5.63
CA ALA A 25 8.21 18.13 -6.45
C ALA A 25 7.62 18.91 -7.64
N ARG A 26 6.54 18.41 -8.24
CA ARG A 26 5.84 19.11 -9.34
C ARG A 26 5.03 20.29 -8.84
N LEU A 27 4.40 20.20 -7.67
CA LEU A 27 3.67 21.30 -7.05
C LEU A 27 4.60 22.43 -6.59
N GLU A 28 5.78 22.10 -6.07
CA GLU A 28 6.80 23.10 -5.69
C GLU A 28 7.31 23.89 -6.88
N LYS A 29 7.45 23.26 -8.05
CA LYS A 29 7.78 23.96 -9.31
C LYS A 29 6.70 24.96 -9.73
N GLN A 30 5.48 24.84 -9.20
CA GLN A 30 4.38 25.78 -9.40
C GLN A 30 4.26 26.81 -8.26
N GLY A 31 5.21 26.81 -7.31
CA GLY A 31 5.22 27.73 -6.17
C GLY A 31 4.37 27.29 -4.99
N LEU A 32 3.86 26.06 -4.98
CA LEU A 32 3.07 25.51 -3.88
C LEU A 32 3.97 24.68 -2.96
N VAL A 33 3.89 24.91 -1.66
CA VAL A 33 4.61 24.12 -0.64
C VAL A 33 3.59 23.43 0.25
N GLY A 34 3.88 22.23 0.73
CA GLY A 34 2.92 21.44 1.47
C GLY A 34 3.51 20.56 2.56
N THR A 35 2.73 19.55 2.93
CA THR A 35 3.14 18.47 3.82
C THR A 35 2.92 17.14 3.11
N VAL A 36 3.96 16.30 3.10
CA VAL A 36 3.91 14.96 2.51
C VAL A 36 4.03 13.95 3.64
N PHE A 37 3.00 13.15 3.83
CA PHE A 37 2.97 12.02 4.75
C PHE A 37 3.46 10.77 4.02
N CYS A 38 4.62 10.28 4.41
CA CYS A 38 5.20 9.03 3.93
C CYS A 38 4.82 7.92 4.93
N VAL A 39 4.02 6.94 4.51
CA VAL A 39 3.58 5.85 5.37
C VAL A 39 4.32 4.55 5.01
N ASP A 40 5.01 4.01 6.00
CA ASP A 40 5.68 2.71 6.07
C ASP A 40 6.91 2.49 5.16
N THR A 41 7.20 3.41 4.25
CA THR A 41 8.34 3.26 3.33
C THR A 41 8.92 4.59 2.86
N SER A 42 9.94 4.48 2.00
CA SER A 42 10.58 5.55 1.24
C SER A 42 11.10 4.98 -0.10
N PRO A 43 11.57 5.82 -1.03
CA PRO A 43 12.23 5.34 -2.24
C PRO A 43 13.41 4.38 -1.98
N ASP A 44 14.18 4.60 -0.91
CA ASP A 44 15.36 3.78 -0.60
C ASP A 44 14.99 2.51 0.17
N ALA A 45 13.93 2.57 0.98
CA ALA A 45 13.46 1.43 1.77
C ALA A 45 12.62 0.44 0.97
N LEU A 46 11.82 0.92 0.01
CA LEU A 46 10.86 0.08 -0.71
C LEU A 46 11.51 -1.10 -1.45
N PRO A 47 12.64 -0.96 -2.17
CA PRO A 47 13.30 -2.10 -2.83
C PRO A 47 13.76 -3.19 -1.85
N ILE A 48 14.26 -2.80 -0.68
CA ILE A 48 14.71 -3.73 0.38
C ILE A 48 13.50 -4.47 0.95
N GLN A 49 12.44 -3.72 1.30
CA GLN A 49 11.20 -4.27 1.82
C GLN A 49 10.52 -5.22 0.81
N LEU A 50 10.51 -4.86 -0.48
CA LEU A 50 9.98 -5.71 -1.54
C LEU A 50 10.79 -6.99 -1.74
N SER A 51 12.12 -6.89 -1.68
CA SER A 51 13.00 -8.06 -1.77
C SER A 51 12.74 -9.04 -0.62
N ALA A 52 12.57 -8.53 0.60
CA ALA A 52 12.21 -9.34 1.76
C ALA A 52 10.80 -9.97 1.62
N LEU A 53 9.80 -9.18 1.21
CA LEU A 53 8.42 -9.63 1.05
C LEU A 53 8.27 -10.72 -0.02
N LEU A 54 8.95 -10.55 -1.14
CA LEU A 54 8.92 -11.46 -2.28
C LEU A 54 9.98 -12.58 -2.19
N GLN A 55 10.73 -12.64 -1.09
CA GLN A 55 11.80 -13.62 -0.86
C GLN A 55 12.82 -13.69 -2.01
N LEU A 56 13.13 -12.52 -2.59
CA LEU A 56 14.10 -12.40 -3.67
C LEU A 56 15.51 -12.46 -3.09
N SER A 57 16.35 -13.33 -3.65
CA SER A 57 17.76 -13.40 -3.24
C SER A 57 18.50 -12.13 -3.68
N PRO A 58 19.18 -11.40 -2.77
CA PRO A 58 19.96 -10.21 -3.12
C PRO A 58 21.17 -10.52 -4.02
N ASP A 59 21.68 -11.74 -3.95
CA ASP A 59 23.04 -12.06 -4.36
C ASP A 59 23.24 -12.26 -5.87
N HIS A 60 22.17 -12.43 -6.66
CA HIS A 60 22.27 -12.86 -8.06
C HIS A 60 21.55 -11.96 -9.08
N GLY A 61 21.14 -10.76 -8.65
CA GLY A 61 20.26 -9.93 -9.44
C GLY A 61 18.84 -10.52 -9.50
N ILE A 62 17.87 -9.67 -9.79
CA ILE A 62 16.48 -10.11 -9.87
C ILE A 62 16.30 -10.79 -11.23
N ASP A 63 16.31 -12.13 -11.26
CA ASP A 63 15.84 -12.87 -12.43
C ASP A 63 14.38 -12.49 -12.70
N ASP A 64 14.12 -11.92 -13.87
CA ASP A 64 12.78 -11.48 -14.28
C ASP A 64 11.77 -12.62 -14.17
N GLN A 65 12.19 -13.88 -14.38
CA GLN A 65 11.32 -15.05 -14.24
C GLN A 65 10.96 -15.33 -12.78
N ALA A 66 11.94 -15.33 -11.88
CA ALA A 66 11.73 -15.51 -10.44
C ALA A 66 10.88 -14.38 -9.85
N LEU A 67 11.11 -13.14 -10.27
CA LEU A 67 10.29 -11.98 -9.86
C LEU A 67 8.84 -12.14 -10.28
N GLN A 68 8.60 -12.47 -11.55
CA GLN A 68 7.26 -12.68 -12.07
C GLN A 68 6.54 -13.79 -11.31
N ASN A 69 7.22 -14.91 -11.03
CA ASN A 69 6.64 -16.02 -10.28
C ASN A 69 6.24 -15.57 -8.88
N SER A 70 7.17 -14.96 -8.15
CA SER A 70 6.97 -14.50 -6.78
C SER A 70 5.81 -13.50 -6.68
N ILE A 71 5.68 -12.60 -7.65
CA ILE A 71 4.58 -11.62 -7.68
C ILE A 71 3.23 -12.28 -7.95
N VAL A 72 3.13 -13.17 -8.95
CA VAL A 72 1.87 -13.87 -9.23
C VAL A 72 1.45 -14.68 -8.01
N GLU A 73 2.39 -15.43 -7.43
CA GLU A 73 2.14 -16.25 -6.25
C GLU A 73 1.69 -15.41 -5.05
N HIS A 74 2.38 -14.31 -4.78
CA HIS A 74 2.06 -13.43 -3.66
C HIS A 74 0.69 -12.79 -3.80
N ILE A 75 0.38 -12.21 -4.97
CA ILE A 75 -0.92 -11.57 -5.21
C ILE A 75 -2.06 -12.59 -5.17
N CYS A 76 -1.86 -13.80 -5.72
CA CYS A 76 -2.88 -14.84 -5.62
C CYS A 76 -3.12 -15.25 -4.16
N LYS A 77 -2.09 -15.42 -3.34
CA LYS A 77 -2.23 -15.72 -1.90
C LYS A 77 -3.01 -14.63 -1.17
N LEU A 78 -2.68 -13.35 -1.42
CA LEU A 78 -3.43 -12.22 -0.83
C LEU A 78 -4.90 -12.20 -1.23
N LEU A 79 -5.22 -12.57 -2.47
CA LEU A 79 -6.60 -12.65 -2.93
C LEU A 79 -7.38 -13.81 -2.29
N VAL A 80 -6.70 -14.86 -1.82
CA VAL A 80 -7.33 -16.02 -1.15
C VAL A 80 -7.35 -15.88 0.36
N ASP A 81 -6.34 -15.28 1.02
CA ASP A 81 -6.21 -15.17 2.49
C ASP A 81 -7.37 -14.42 3.18
N GLY A 82 -8.29 -13.81 2.43
CA GLY A 82 -9.55 -13.23 2.92
C GLY A 82 -10.78 -14.12 2.78
N TYR A 83 -10.64 -15.34 2.23
CA TYR A 83 -11.73 -16.26 1.92
C TYR A 83 -11.47 -17.65 2.49
N ASP A 84 -12.49 -18.21 3.13
CA ASP A 84 -12.44 -19.57 3.67
C ASP A 84 -12.40 -20.59 2.53
N SER A 85 -11.22 -21.15 2.27
CA SER A 85 -11.06 -22.24 1.30
C SER A 85 -11.06 -23.57 2.03
N SER A 86 -11.97 -24.48 1.65
CA SER A 86 -12.11 -25.82 2.23
C SER A 86 -10.91 -26.75 2.00
N GLU A 87 -9.96 -26.35 1.15
CA GLU A 87 -8.74 -27.10 0.89
C GLU A 87 -7.57 -26.55 1.74
N PRO A 88 -6.63 -27.39 2.22
CA PRO A 88 -5.46 -26.91 2.90
C PRO A 88 -4.66 -25.92 2.03
N MET A 89 -4.53 -24.67 2.49
CA MET A 89 -3.81 -23.59 1.81
C MET A 89 -2.42 -24.00 1.30
N ALA A 90 -1.74 -24.86 2.04
CA ALA A 90 -0.41 -25.38 1.68
C ALA A 90 -0.41 -26.26 0.41
N VAL A 91 -1.49 -27.00 0.14
CA VAL A 91 -1.61 -27.84 -1.07
C VAL A 91 -1.82 -26.94 -2.27
N TRP A 92 -2.80 -26.05 -2.21
CA TRP A 92 -3.08 -25.09 -3.27
C TRP A 92 -1.87 -24.18 -3.58
N ALA A 93 -1.17 -23.69 -2.56
CA ALA A 93 0.01 -22.86 -2.76
C ALA A 93 1.12 -23.58 -3.55
N LYS A 94 1.29 -24.90 -3.36
CA LYS A 94 2.23 -25.72 -4.15
C LYS A 94 1.77 -25.89 -5.59
N GLU A 95 0.47 -26.10 -5.81
CA GLU A 95 -0.08 -26.22 -7.16
C GLU A 95 0.04 -24.91 -7.94
N LEU A 96 -0.20 -23.78 -7.28
CA LEU A 96 0.02 -22.45 -7.81
C LEU A 96 1.48 -22.26 -8.20
N GLN A 97 2.42 -22.52 -7.28
CA GLN A 97 3.85 -22.42 -7.55
C GLN A 97 4.27 -23.27 -8.75
N ARG A 98 3.77 -24.51 -8.84
CA ARG A 98 4.03 -25.40 -9.98
C ARG A 98 3.47 -24.83 -11.29
N ALA A 99 2.20 -24.43 -11.31
CA ALA A 99 1.54 -23.93 -12.51
C ALA A 99 2.18 -22.64 -13.04
N VAL A 100 2.59 -21.74 -12.13
CA VAL A 100 3.29 -20.50 -12.48
C VAL A 100 4.72 -20.79 -12.93
N GLY A 101 5.44 -21.70 -12.26
CA GLY A 101 6.80 -22.10 -12.62
C GLY A 101 6.92 -22.82 -13.98
N GLU A 102 5.88 -23.54 -14.41
CA GLU A 102 5.83 -24.21 -15.71
C GLU A 102 5.54 -23.23 -16.87
N ALA A 103 5.01 -22.04 -16.58
CA ALA A 103 4.66 -21.04 -17.58
C ALA A 103 5.89 -20.24 -18.05
N LYS A 104 6.06 -20.13 -19.38
CA LYS A 104 7.30 -19.61 -19.99
C LYS A 104 7.39 -18.08 -20.03
N ASP A 105 6.26 -17.41 -20.18
CA ASP A 105 6.19 -15.97 -20.37
C ASP A 105 5.19 -15.31 -19.41
N TRP A 106 5.30 -13.99 -19.29
CA TRP A 106 4.48 -13.21 -18.37
C TRP A 106 2.96 -13.42 -18.60
N PRO A 107 2.42 -13.32 -19.82
CA PRO A 107 1.00 -13.58 -20.05
C PRO A 107 0.57 -14.98 -19.58
N SER A 108 1.35 -16.02 -19.86
CA SER A 108 1.04 -17.40 -19.45
C SER A 108 1.09 -17.58 -17.94
N LYS A 109 1.99 -16.88 -17.24
CA LYS A 109 2.06 -16.90 -15.76
C LYS A 109 0.85 -16.24 -15.12
N VAL A 110 0.43 -15.09 -15.65
CA VAL A 110 -0.80 -14.41 -15.20
C VAL A 110 -2.00 -15.32 -15.42
N ASP A 111 -2.12 -15.93 -16.60
CA ASP A 111 -3.17 -16.89 -16.91
C ASP A 111 -3.16 -18.08 -15.94
N ALA A 112 -1.98 -18.63 -15.63
CA ALA A 112 -1.83 -19.73 -14.69
C ALA A 112 -2.34 -19.32 -13.29
N GLY A 113 -1.90 -18.19 -12.75
CA GLY A 113 -2.35 -17.69 -11.45
C GLY A 113 -3.86 -17.42 -11.41
N VAL A 114 -4.38 -16.73 -12.42
CA VAL A 114 -5.82 -16.40 -12.53
C VAL A 114 -6.68 -17.67 -12.58
N ARG A 115 -6.23 -18.73 -13.27
CA ARG A 115 -6.93 -20.02 -13.30
C ARG A 115 -6.97 -20.69 -11.93
N GLN A 116 -5.90 -20.58 -11.14
CA GLN A 116 -5.82 -21.15 -9.79
C GLN A 116 -6.78 -20.50 -8.78
N LEU A 117 -7.24 -19.28 -9.07
CA LEU A 117 -8.22 -18.55 -8.26
C LEU A 117 -9.68 -18.95 -8.56
N ARG A 118 -9.93 -19.72 -9.64
CA ARG A 118 -11.29 -20.08 -10.06
C ARG A 118 -12.02 -20.84 -8.95
N GLY A 119 -13.16 -20.31 -8.52
CA GLY A 119 -14.00 -20.93 -7.51
C GLY A 119 -13.48 -20.79 -6.07
N ARG A 120 -12.37 -20.07 -5.85
CA ARG A 120 -11.82 -19.77 -4.51
C ARG A 120 -12.08 -18.36 -4.04
N VAL A 121 -12.25 -17.44 -4.98
CA VAL A 121 -12.50 -16.04 -4.70
C VAL A 121 -13.79 -15.61 -5.39
N PRO A 122 -14.57 -14.68 -4.82
CA PRO A 122 -15.79 -14.16 -5.44
C PRO A 122 -15.50 -13.14 -6.56
N HIS A 123 -14.22 -12.87 -6.85
CA HIS A 123 -13.80 -11.87 -7.82
C HIS A 123 -13.78 -12.42 -9.26
N SER A 124 -13.98 -11.53 -10.23
CA SER A 124 -13.85 -11.89 -11.65
C SER A 124 -12.40 -12.18 -12.04
N PHE A 125 -12.21 -12.98 -13.09
CA PHE A 125 -10.88 -13.21 -13.65
C PHE A 125 -10.21 -11.94 -14.14
N GLN A 126 -10.98 -10.99 -14.69
CA GLN A 126 -10.48 -9.69 -15.11
C GLN A 126 -9.96 -8.89 -13.93
N TYR A 127 -10.66 -8.92 -12.79
CA TYR A 127 -10.23 -8.25 -11.56
C TYR A 127 -8.91 -8.83 -11.04
N ALA A 128 -8.81 -10.16 -10.97
CA ALA A 128 -7.58 -10.84 -10.53
C ALA A 128 -6.39 -10.54 -11.45
N ARG A 129 -6.60 -10.63 -12.78
CA ARG A 129 -5.59 -10.26 -13.79
C ARG A 129 -5.10 -8.83 -13.57
N ALA A 130 -6.03 -7.88 -13.46
CA ALA A 130 -5.70 -6.47 -13.29
C ALA A 130 -4.87 -6.21 -12.02
N HIS A 131 -5.14 -6.93 -10.92
CA HIS A 131 -4.35 -6.83 -9.69
C HIS A 131 -2.93 -7.36 -9.87
N ILE A 132 -2.77 -8.52 -10.50
CA ILE A 132 -1.45 -9.12 -10.76
C ILE A 132 -0.63 -8.21 -11.68
N GLU A 133 -1.23 -7.72 -12.78
CA GLU A 133 -0.57 -6.84 -13.74
C GLU A 133 -0.20 -5.48 -13.12
N ALA A 134 -1.11 -4.87 -12.37
CA ALA A 134 -0.84 -3.61 -11.69
C ALA A 134 0.25 -3.75 -10.62
N ALA A 135 0.24 -4.85 -9.85
CA ALA A 135 1.28 -5.14 -8.87
C ALA A 135 2.65 -5.30 -9.55
N TYR A 136 2.72 -6.09 -10.63
CA TYR A 136 3.96 -6.28 -11.38
C TYR A 136 4.53 -4.96 -11.91
N ALA A 137 3.68 -4.13 -12.53
CA ALA A 137 4.10 -2.83 -13.03
C ALA A 137 4.64 -1.94 -11.91
N ARG A 138 3.90 -1.81 -10.79
CA ARG A 138 4.32 -0.96 -9.66
C ARG A 138 5.59 -1.46 -8.99
N ILE A 139 5.72 -2.76 -8.77
CA ILE A 139 6.91 -3.36 -8.15
C ILE A 139 8.13 -3.17 -9.07
N ARG A 140 8.00 -3.42 -10.36
CA ARG A 140 9.09 -3.18 -11.31
C ARG A 140 9.53 -1.74 -11.37
N GLU A 141 8.59 -0.82 -11.42
CA GLU A 141 8.92 0.61 -11.39
C GLU A 141 9.56 0.98 -10.05
N SER A 142 9.11 0.43 -8.92
CA SER A 142 9.74 0.65 -7.61
C SER A 142 11.20 0.20 -7.57
N LEU A 143 11.49 -0.98 -8.14
CA LEU A 143 12.83 -1.55 -8.17
C LEU A 143 13.79 -0.79 -9.11
N ARG A 144 13.25 -0.07 -10.09
CA ARG A 144 14.01 0.74 -11.06
C ARG A 144 14.09 2.21 -10.71
N TYR A 145 13.17 2.67 -9.86
CA TYR A 145 13.07 4.06 -9.48
C TYR A 145 14.34 4.51 -8.76
N SER A 146 14.81 5.69 -9.13
CA SER A 146 15.97 6.33 -8.53
C SER A 146 15.55 7.71 -8.04
N ALA A 147 15.73 7.96 -6.75
CA ALA A 147 15.41 9.24 -6.14
C ALA A 147 16.50 10.31 -6.35
N GLU A 148 17.53 10.05 -7.17
CA GLU A 148 18.67 10.98 -7.34
C GLU A 148 18.25 12.34 -7.89
N ALA A 149 17.26 12.38 -8.79
CA ALA A 149 16.73 13.64 -9.30
C ALA A 149 16.04 14.47 -8.19
N LEU A 150 15.34 13.81 -7.26
CA LEU A 150 14.76 14.45 -6.07
C LEU A 150 15.84 14.84 -5.06
N ALA A 151 16.86 14.02 -4.88
CA ALA A 151 17.98 14.32 -3.99
C ALA A 151 18.81 15.51 -4.47
N ALA A 152 18.93 15.70 -5.80
CA ALA A 152 19.60 16.85 -6.39
C ALA A 152 18.83 18.16 -6.20
N GLN A 153 17.52 18.10 -5.97
CA GLN A 153 16.64 19.24 -5.68
C GLN A 153 15.71 18.90 -4.52
N PRO A 154 16.22 18.88 -3.28
CA PRO A 154 15.46 18.45 -2.11
C PRO A 154 14.19 19.29 -1.90
N LEU A 155 13.11 18.62 -1.50
CA LEU A 155 11.80 19.25 -1.31
C LEU A 155 11.83 20.31 -0.22
N SER A 156 11.13 21.42 -0.45
CA SER A 156 10.86 22.44 0.58
C SER A 156 9.67 22.08 1.46
N SER A 157 8.80 21.19 0.97
CA SER A 157 7.65 20.66 1.69
C SER A 157 8.07 19.84 2.90
N HIS A 158 7.27 19.92 3.96
CA HIS A 158 7.57 19.18 5.17
C HIS A 158 7.31 17.68 4.97
N LEU A 159 8.32 16.85 5.18
CA LEU A 159 8.18 15.40 5.15
C LEU A 159 7.90 14.86 6.55
N VAL A 160 6.82 14.07 6.65
CA VAL A 160 6.43 13.35 7.87
C VAL A 160 6.43 11.86 7.56
N LEU A 161 7.34 11.12 8.18
CA LEU A 161 7.39 9.68 8.10
C LEU A 161 6.61 9.07 9.25
N ALA A 162 5.61 8.24 8.94
CA ALA A 162 4.97 7.33 9.89
C ALA A 162 5.30 5.91 9.46
N ARG A 163 6.13 5.20 10.22
CA ARG A 163 6.61 3.85 9.87
C ARG A 163 6.41 2.85 10.98
N ARG A 164 6.30 1.57 10.65
CA ARG A 164 6.49 0.51 11.64
C ARG A 164 7.92 0.52 12.22
N ALA A 165 8.09 -0.22 13.32
CA ALA A 165 9.42 -0.58 13.80
C ALA A 165 10.20 -1.34 12.71
N LEU A 166 11.46 -0.99 12.51
CA LEU A 166 12.33 -1.69 11.58
C LEU A 166 12.66 -3.07 12.13
N GLN A 167 12.63 -4.09 11.27
CA GLN A 167 13.13 -5.41 11.65
C GLN A 167 14.67 -5.40 11.73
N GLU A 168 15.28 -6.34 12.46
CA GLU A 168 16.74 -6.35 12.68
C GLU A 168 17.56 -6.26 11.38
N GLY A 169 17.16 -6.99 10.34
CA GLY A 169 17.83 -6.94 9.04
C GLY A 169 17.66 -5.60 8.30
N GLU A 170 16.52 -4.92 8.49
CA GLU A 170 16.28 -3.59 7.92
C GLU A 170 17.04 -2.51 8.69
N ALA A 171 17.05 -2.59 10.02
CA ALA A 171 17.72 -1.63 10.89
C ALA A 171 19.25 -1.60 10.68
N ALA A 172 19.82 -2.70 10.18
CA ALA A 172 21.24 -2.78 9.83
C ALA A 172 21.62 -1.99 8.55
N VAL A 173 20.65 -1.75 7.65
CA VAL A 173 20.90 -1.18 6.32
C VAL A 173 20.21 0.15 6.11
N LEU A 174 19.05 0.35 6.73
CA LEU A 174 18.22 1.54 6.57
C LEU A 174 18.42 2.51 7.73
N PRO A 175 18.59 3.82 7.45
CA PRO A 175 18.59 4.83 8.49
C PRO A 175 17.19 4.96 9.11
N SER A 176 17.12 5.57 10.30
CA SER A 176 15.88 5.68 11.08
C SER A 176 14.73 6.43 10.39
N ASP A 177 15.05 7.30 9.43
CA ASP A 177 14.12 8.08 8.61
C ASP A 177 13.90 7.49 7.20
N LEU A 178 14.41 6.27 6.98
CA LEU A 178 14.37 5.57 5.70
C LEU A 178 15.02 6.34 4.54
N GLY A 179 15.97 7.24 4.81
CA GLY A 179 16.71 7.96 3.78
C GLY A 179 15.99 9.21 3.27
N LEU A 180 14.83 9.55 3.84
CA LEU A 180 14.05 10.72 3.42
C LEU A 180 14.78 12.05 3.67
N SER A 181 15.72 12.12 4.63
CA SER A 181 16.49 13.36 4.90
C SER A 181 17.27 13.83 3.69
N ARG A 182 17.70 12.94 2.78
CA ARG A 182 18.40 13.33 1.55
C ARG A 182 17.46 13.97 0.50
N LEU A 183 16.16 13.79 0.67
CA LEU A 183 15.11 14.29 -0.23
C LEU A 183 14.41 15.55 0.30
N SER A 184 14.84 16.07 1.46
CA SER A 184 14.21 17.18 2.16
C SER A 184 15.21 18.28 2.50
N SER A 185 14.80 19.53 2.30
CA SER A 185 15.57 20.71 2.73
C SER A 185 15.45 20.97 4.25
N ALA A 186 14.49 20.33 4.92
CA ALA A 186 14.24 20.47 6.36
C ALA A 186 14.27 19.10 7.07
N PRO A 187 14.46 19.05 8.40
CA PRO A 187 14.42 17.80 9.15
C PRO A 187 13.10 17.02 8.94
N VAL A 188 13.22 15.71 8.73
CA VAL A 188 12.08 14.80 8.58
C VAL A 188 11.48 14.50 9.96
N SER A 189 10.16 14.66 10.09
CA SER A 189 9.45 14.24 11.31
C SER A 189 9.19 12.73 11.27
N VAL A 190 9.80 11.95 12.16
CA VAL A 190 9.63 10.48 12.20
C VAL A 190 8.74 10.06 13.36
N HIS A 191 7.74 9.22 13.07
CA HIS A 191 6.81 8.63 14.04
C HIS A 191 6.77 7.11 13.87
N GLU A 192 6.88 6.38 14.98
CA GLU A 192 6.81 4.93 14.96
C GLU A 192 5.39 4.41 15.27
N LEU A 193 4.94 3.48 14.44
CA LEU A 193 3.66 2.80 14.48
C LEU A 193 3.85 1.38 15.08
N THR A 194 3.19 1.08 16.19
CA THR A 194 3.04 -0.22 16.87
C THR A 194 2.43 -1.33 16.02
N ALA A 195 1.33 -1.08 15.28
CA ALA A 195 0.71 -2.07 14.41
C ALA A 195 1.27 -2.02 12.98
N GLY A 196 1.83 -0.86 12.58
CA GLY A 196 2.41 -0.62 11.26
C GLY A 196 1.37 -0.30 10.17
N GLY A 197 1.82 0.37 9.11
CA GLY A 197 0.97 0.66 7.94
C GLY A 197 -0.23 1.59 8.18
N VAL A 198 -1.24 1.47 7.32
CA VAL A 198 -2.45 2.33 7.30
C VAL A 198 -3.51 1.96 8.34
N ASP A 199 -3.49 0.73 8.85
CA ASP A 199 -4.49 0.26 9.81
C ASP A 199 -4.13 0.63 11.27
N ASP A 200 -2.97 1.25 11.49
CA ASP A 200 -2.56 1.71 12.80
C ASP A 200 -3.40 2.90 13.27
N LEU A 201 -4.12 2.73 14.39
CA LEU A 201 -4.99 3.76 14.97
C LEU A 201 -4.24 5.04 15.39
N ARG A 202 -2.91 5.02 15.49
CA ARG A 202 -2.10 6.22 15.77
C ARG A 202 -1.83 7.04 14.51
N LEU A 203 -1.94 6.47 13.31
CA LEU A 203 -1.68 7.19 12.06
C LEU A 203 -2.58 8.43 11.89
N PRO A 204 -3.91 8.39 12.14
CA PRO A 204 -4.74 9.59 12.11
C PRO A 204 -4.29 10.68 13.08
N ALA A 205 -3.84 10.32 14.28
CA ALA A 205 -3.33 11.28 15.27
C ALA A 205 -2.02 11.93 14.80
N VAL A 206 -1.12 11.15 14.19
CA VAL A 206 0.09 11.67 13.56
C VAL A 206 -0.28 12.65 12.45
N ILE A 207 -1.19 12.28 11.54
CA ILE A 207 -1.62 13.15 10.43
C ILE A 207 -2.19 14.47 10.96
N ASN A 208 -3.14 14.40 11.90
CA ASN A 208 -3.81 15.57 12.45
C ASN A 208 -2.84 16.53 13.16
N LYS A 209 -1.75 16.03 13.75
CA LYS A 209 -0.71 16.86 14.37
C LYS A 209 -0.05 17.84 13.40
N TYR A 210 0.04 17.49 12.12
CA TYR A 210 0.69 18.31 11.09
C TYR A 210 -0.31 19.02 10.17
N MET A 211 -1.61 18.89 10.43
CA MET A 211 -2.64 19.66 9.74
C MET A 211 -2.79 21.05 10.36
N ARG A 212 -3.11 22.04 9.52
CA ARG A 212 -3.41 23.39 10.00
C ARG A 212 -4.70 23.37 10.82
N PRO A 213 -4.81 24.16 11.91
CA PRO A 213 -6.02 24.20 12.75
C PRO A 213 -7.31 24.48 11.96
N GLN A 214 -7.22 25.32 10.92
CA GLN A 214 -8.35 25.64 10.05
C GLN A 214 -8.88 24.42 9.29
N GLU A 215 -8.00 23.51 8.87
CA GLU A 215 -8.40 22.28 8.16
C GLU A 215 -9.11 21.32 9.11
N LEU A 216 -8.60 21.19 10.33
CA LEU A 216 -9.22 20.38 11.39
C LEU A 216 -10.59 20.95 11.80
N GLU A 217 -10.70 22.27 11.90
CA GLU A 217 -11.96 22.96 12.21
C GLU A 217 -12.99 22.83 11.08
N GLN A 218 -12.56 22.91 9.82
CA GLN A 218 -13.44 22.66 8.67
C GLN A 218 -13.95 21.21 8.67
N PHE A 219 -13.08 20.25 8.98
CA PHE A 219 -13.48 18.85 9.09
C PHE A 219 -14.49 18.62 10.23
N SER A 220 -14.25 19.17 11.42
CA SER A 220 -15.14 18.97 12.57
C SER A 220 -16.53 19.58 12.40
N LYS A 221 -16.65 20.63 11.58
CA LYS A 221 -17.93 21.27 11.23
C LYS A 221 -18.66 20.60 10.08
N ARG A 222 -18.05 19.60 9.41
CA ARG A 222 -18.63 18.95 8.24
C ARG A 222 -19.70 17.93 8.67
N ASP A 223 -20.82 17.87 7.96
CA ASP A 223 -21.80 16.82 8.18
C ASP A 223 -21.26 15.48 7.67
N LEU A 224 -20.85 14.62 8.61
CA LEU A 224 -20.20 13.35 8.28
C LEU A 224 -21.16 12.35 7.62
N ARG A 225 -22.48 12.56 7.70
CA ARG A 225 -23.49 11.67 7.08
C ARG A 225 -23.37 11.59 5.57
N GLU A 226 -22.86 12.63 4.91
CA GLU A 226 -22.60 12.63 3.47
C GLU A 226 -21.32 11.87 3.09
N SER A 227 -20.39 11.68 4.03
CA SER A 227 -19.06 11.11 3.76
C SER A 227 -19.03 9.57 3.84
N TYR A 228 -19.93 8.95 4.60
CA TYR A 228 -19.99 7.49 4.78
C TYR A 228 -20.71 6.73 3.65
N LEU A 229 -21.31 7.43 2.68
CA LEU A 229 -21.99 6.81 1.53
C LEU A 229 -21.02 6.21 0.48
N LEU A 230 -19.71 6.43 0.61
CA LEU A 230 -18.70 5.96 -0.35
C LEU A 230 -18.09 4.58 0.02
N CYS A 231 -18.48 3.98 1.14
CA CYS A 231 -17.92 2.71 1.62
C CYS A 231 -18.99 1.74 2.14
N THR A 232 -20.19 1.78 1.58
CA THR A 232 -21.34 0.96 1.99
C THR A 232 -21.08 -0.55 1.89
N ASP A 233 -20.23 -0.98 0.94
CA ASP A 233 -20.02 -2.41 0.68
C ASP A 233 -19.30 -3.14 1.83
N LYS A 234 -18.51 -2.43 2.66
CA LYS A 234 -17.85 -3.01 3.84
C LYS A 234 -18.68 -2.92 5.12
N TYR A 235 -19.63 -2.00 5.20
CA TYR A 235 -20.44 -1.83 6.41
C TYR A 235 -21.68 -2.73 6.44
N ILE A 236 -22.24 -3.07 5.27
CA ILE A 236 -23.44 -3.92 5.19
C ILE A 236 -23.11 -5.37 5.57
N SER A 237 -21.89 -5.87 5.34
CA SER A 237 -21.52 -7.24 5.74
C SER A 237 -21.41 -7.40 7.26
N TYR A 238 -20.97 -6.37 8.00
CA TYR A 238 -20.87 -6.43 9.47
C TYR A 238 -22.23 -6.49 10.18
N PHE A 239 -23.29 -5.95 9.58
CA PHE A 239 -24.63 -5.95 10.19
C PHE A 239 -25.40 -7.25 9.96
N HIS A 240 -25.03 -8.06 8.98
CA HIS A 240 -25.70 -9.34 8.73
C HIS A 240 -25.29 -10.45 9.72
N ASP A 241 -24.10 -10.35 10.32
CA ASP A 241 -23.61 -11.35 11.28
C ASP A 241 -24.07 -11.10 12.74
N TYR A 242 -24.75 -9.98 13.00
CA TYR A 242 -25.16 -9.56 14.36
C TYR A 242 -26.64 -9.17 14.48
N ALA A 243 -27.51 -9.72 13.63
CA ALA A 243 -28.95 -9.70 13.91
C ALA A 243 -29.29 -10.89 14.84
N PRO A 244 -29.58 -10.67 16.14
CA PRO A 244 -30.13 -11.74 16.98
C PRO A 244 -31.48 -12.17 16.40
N GLY A 245 -31.62 -13.46 16.11
CA GLY A 245 -32.84 -14.04 15.57
C GLY A 245 -34.04 -13.73 16.45
N GLU A 246 -35.01 -12.98 15.92
CA GLU A 246 -36.34 -12.90 16.48
C GLU A 246 -37.01 -14.27 16.32
N ASN A 247 -37.10 -15.00 17.45
CA ASN A 247 -37.89 -16.21 17.56
C ASN A 247 -39.36 -15.88 17.27
N GLU A 248 -39.87 -16.35 16.13
CA GLU A 248 -41.31 -16.47 15.88
C GLU A 248 -41.94 -17.41 16.93
N VAL A 249 -42.64 -16.81 17.89
CA VAL A 249 -43.61 -17.52 18.73
C VAL A 249 -44.82 -17.85 17.84
N LYS A 250 -44.86 -19.08 17.34
CA LYS A 250 -46.08 -19.67 16.75
C LYS A 250 -47.15 -19.80 17.83
N LYS A 251 -48.21 -18.99 17.71
CA LYS A 251 -49.49 -19.26 18.36
C LYS A 251 -50.13 -20.48 17.70
N ASN A 252 -50.41 -21.50 18.50
CA ASN A 252 -51.56 -22.38 18.39
C ASN A 252 -52.13 -22.55 19.79
#